data_AF-A0A535ZEU0-F1
#
_entry.id   AF-A0A535ZEU0-F1
#
_cell.length_a   1.000
_cell.length_b   1.000
_cell.length_c   1.000
_cell.angle_alpha   90.00
_cell.angle_beta   90.00
_cell.angle_gamma   90.00
#
_symmetry.space_group_name_H-M   'P 1'
#
loop_
_entity.id
_entity.type
_entity.pdbx_description
1 polymer ?
#
loop_
_entity_poly.entity_id
_entity_poly.type
_entity_poly.pdbx_seq_one_letter_code
_entity_poly.pdbx_strand_id
1 'polypeptide(L)'
;MERSCARAGCPQPHNPAAIGIHRTGTAETHPPGRAGLGVRRLDARAWRNLGAAGLGWFLFIAFVLTGWFVVVVPLRADILDNDLTFVYIGARIGLEHGWSHLYSLSLQHQLFAQLRPHAVFNDDEWFVSPPPFAWLVLPLSGFGAAGAVYAWLAISLAALGVAWLLCFPLSPHPCGTSPLRTRPARHLIAPLRGEGAFAWLWLLGALAWYPVLYGLRLAQPDLLILALVAAAWRLADAEKPYLAGAVLGLSVIKPQLTLFLPLVLLASGRWRIAVGWAVSAGLLAAASAALIGGQGLSDYVNLLNQARHVTNNRYFTLAFVLGPDTPGYSWPRRSAPLTGTSRTSRSWLSRPGSSGAKSCPLGSVGGCSLSRSRPNSPGR
;
A
#
# COMPACT_ATOMS: atom_id res chain seq x y z
N MET A 1 78.01 -48.83 26.78
CA MET A 1 76.82 -48.48 27.57
C MET A 1 77.02 -47.07 28.09
N GLU A 2 76.21 -46.17 27.55
CA GLU A 2 76.21 -44.73 27.77
C GLU A 2 76.02 -44.34 29.24
N ARG A 3 76.67 -43.25 29.67
CA ARG A 3 76.18 -42.39 30.75
C ARG A 3 76.46 -40.91 30.44
N SER A 4 75.44 -40.11 30.72
CA SER A 4 75.23 -38.71 30.38
C SER A 4 75.94 -37.69 31.29
N CYS A 5 75.86 -36.42 30.83
CA CYS A 5 75.83 -35.15 31.58
C CYS A 5 77.20 -34.61 32.04
N ALA A 6 77.52 -33.30 32.01
CA ALA A 6 76.82 -32.08 31.61
C ALA A 6 77.83 -30.89 31.58
N ARG A 7 77.46 -29.82 30.84
CA ARG A 7 77.72 -28.37 31.04
C ARG A 7 79.12 -27.87 31.48
N ALA A 8 79.67 -26.94 30.68
CA ALA A 8 79.72 -25.48 30.94
C ALA A 8 81.01 -24.81 30.42
N GLY A 9 80.85 -23.58 29.88
CA GLY A 9 81.84 -22.50 30.04
C GLY A 9 82.82 -22.25 28.89
N CYS A 10 82.64 -21.14 28.16
CA CYS A 10 83.65 -20.50 27.29
C CYS A 10 84.90 -20.09 28.09
N PRO A 11 86.07 -19.90 27.44
CA PRO A 11 86.44 -18.54 26.99
C PRO A 11 87.40 -18.46 25.78
N GLN A 12 87.44 -17.32 25.06
CA GLN A 12 88.65 -16.51 24.75
C GLN A 12 88.44 -15.50 23.58
N PRO A 13 89.25 -14.41 23.51
CA PRO A 13 88.86 -13.09 23.00
C PRO A 13 89.55 -12.64 21.69
N HIS A 14 89.07 -11.49 21.19
CA HIS A 14 89.52 -10.62 20.07
C HIS A 14 91.05 -10.53 19.86
N ASN A 15 91.61 -10.41 18.65
CA ASN A 15 91.55 -9.31 17.63
C ASN A 15 92.58 -9.67 16.48
N PRO A 16 92.89 -8.86 15.43
CA PRO A 16 92.17 -7.86 14.62
C PRO A 16 92.24 -8.08 13.07
N ALA A 17 91.43 -7.29 12.36
CA ALA A 17 91.55 -6.71 10.99
C ALA A 17 92.20 -7.48 9.83
N ALA A 18 91.39 -7.71 8.78
CA ALA A 18 91.87 -7.71 7.39
C ALA A 18 90.95 -6.88 6.50
N ILE A 19 91.59 -5.96 5.78
CA ILE A 19 91.07 -4.98 4.82
C ILE A 19 90.39 -5.67 3.63
N GLY A 20 89.20 -5.19 3.27
CA GLY A 20 88.46 -5.62 2.07
C GLY A 20 87.59 -4.49 1.53
N ILE A 21 88.13 -3.79 0.55
CA ILE A 21 87.51 -2.75 -0.28
C ILE A 21 86.18 -3.24 -0.87
N HIS A 22 85.09 -2.46 -0.86
CA HIS A 22 84.16 -2.41 -2.00
C HIS A 22 83.27 -1.14 -2.04
N ARG A 23 83.49 -0.41 -3.15
CA ARG A 23 82.73 0.64 -3.86
C ARG A 23 81.37 1.10 -3.34
N THR A 24 81.26 2.43 -3.32
CA THR A 24 80.04 3.25 -3.39
C THR A 24 79.07 2.79 -4.48
N GLY A 25 77.86 2.38 -4.06
CA GLY A 25 76.68 2.20 -4.90
C GLY A 25 75.63 3.25 -4.53
N THR A 26 75.19 3.98 -5.55
CA THR A 26 74.20 5.06 -5.59
C THR A 26 72.99 4.90 -4.67
N ALA A 27 72.71 5.93 -3.87
CA ALA A 27 71.42 6.13 -3.23
C ALA A 27 70.39 6.48 -4.31
N GLU A 28 69.62 5.49 -4.78
CA GLU A 28 68.42 5.72 -5.56
C GLU A 28 67.31 6.22 -4.62
N THR A 29 66.95 7.49 -4.76
CA THR A 29 65.75 8.07 -4.18
C THR A 29 64.53 7.57 -4.95
N HIS A 30 63.85 6.55 -4.44
CA HIS A 30 62.53 6.19 -4.95
C HIS A 30 61.55 7.37 -4.73
N PRO A 31 60.82 7.82 -5.76
CA PRO A 31 59.79 8.84 -5.58
C PRO A 31 58.64 8.24 -4.75
N PRO A 32 57.92 9.05 -3.94
CA PRO A 32 56.79 8.55 -3.19
C PRO A 32 55.76 7.99 -4.17
N GLY A 33 55.59 6.67 -4.15
CA GLY A 33 54.59 5.99 -4.97
C GLY A 33 53.25 6.68 -4.77
N ARG A 34 52.61 7.05 -5.89
CA ARG A 34 51.27 7.62 -5.91
C ARG A 34 50.39 6.77 -5.01
N ALA A 35 49.97 7.34 -3.88
CA ALA A 35 48.93 6.78 -3.03
C ALA A 35 47.61 6.83 -3.82
N GLY A 36 47.48 5.94 -4.81
CA GLY A 36 46.23 5.68 -5.47
C GLY A 36 45.28 5.19 -4.39
N LEU A 37 44.25 6.00 -4.09
CA LEU A 37 43.17 5.68 -3.16
C LEU A 37 42.69 4.25 -3.44
N GLY A 38 43.14 3.31 -2.61
CA GLY A 38 42.98 1.89 -2.81
C GLY A 38 41.55 1.46 -2.51
N VAL A 39 40.62 1.69 -3.44
CA VAL A 39 39.24 1.16 -3.40
C VAL A 39 39.22 -0.37 -3.23
N ARG A 40 40.34 -1.04 -3.55
CA ARG A 40 40.53 -2.50 -3.42
C ARG A 40 40.85 -3.04 -2.01
N ARG A 41 40.93 -2.21 -0.96
CA ARG A 41 41.18 -2.67 0.43
C ARG A 41 40.00 -2.42 1.38
N LEU A 42 38.77 -2.43 0.87
CA LEU A 42 37.59 -2.32 1.72
C LEU A 42 37.17 -3.72 2.19
N ASP A 43 37.08 -3.91 3.51
CA ASP A 43 36.55 -5.13 4.11
C ASP A 43 35.08 -5.34 3.72
N ALA A 44 34.60 -6.58 3.76
CA ALA A 44 33.22 -6.94 3.39
C ALA A 44 32.15 -6.08 4.11
N ARG A 45 32.43 -5.67 5.37
CA ARG A 45 31.56 -4.78 6.15
C ARG A 45 31.52 -3.36 5.58
N ALA A 46 32.64 -2.83 5.10
CA ALA A 46 32.71 -1.52 4.48
C ALA A 46 31.94 -1.50 3.15
N TRP A 47 32.07 -2.56 2.34
CA TRP A 47 31.27 -2.74 1.12
C TRP A 47 29.77 -2.82 1.42
N ARG A 48 29.37 -3.56 2.46
CA ARG A 48 27.97 -3.64 2.90
C ARG A 48 27.41 -2.27 3.31
N ASN A 49 28.18 -1.50 4.08
CA ASN A 49 27.78 -0.17 4.54
C ASN A 49 27.68 0.82 3.38
N LEU A 50 28.63 0.79 2.44
CA LEU A 50 28.58 1.61 1.22
C LEU A 50 27.38 1.24 0.33
N GLY A 51 27.10 -0.05 0.17
CA GLY A 51 25.92 -0.53 -0.55
C GLY A 51 24.62 -0.07 0.11
N ALA A 52 24.53 -0.18 1.44
CA ALA A 52 23.39 0.29 2.21
C ALA A 52 23.20 1.82 2.11
N ALA A 53 24.29 2.60 2.17
CA ALA A 53 24.25 4.04 1.99
C ALA A 53 23.83 4.44 0.57
N GLY A 54 24.39 3.78 -0.45
CA GLY A 54 24.03 3.99 -1.85
C GLY A 54 22.56 3.66 -2.12
N LEU A 55 22.06 2.53 -1.60
CA LEU A 55 20.66 2.16 -1.66
C LEU A 55 19.77 3.18 -0.93
N GLY A 56 20.17 3.62 0.26
CA GLY A 56 19.46 4.65 1.01
C GLY A 56 19.34 5.96 0.23
N TRP A 57 20.41 6.41 -0.41
CA TRP A 57 20.40 7.61 -1.25
C TRP A 57 19.51 7.47 -2.47
N PHE A 58 19.58 6.34 -3.17
CA PHE A 58 18.71 6.03 -4.30
C PHE A 58 17.23 6.06 -3.90
N LEU A 59 16.87 5.40 -2.80
CA LEU A 59 15.50 5.36 -2.29
C LEU A 59 15.02 6.73 -1.85
N PHE A 60 15.89 7.56 -1.24
CA PHE A 60 15.56 8.92 -0.86
C PHE A 60 15.24 9.79 -2.10
N ILE A 61 16.10 9.75 -3.13
CA ILE A 61 15.85 10.47 -4.38
C ILE A 61 14.56 9.99 -5.03
N ALA A 62 14.35 8.67 -5.11
CA ALA A 62 13.12 8.10 -5.65
C ALA A 62 11.89 8.58 -4.88
N PHE A 63 11.93 8.54 -3.54
CA PHE A 63 10.86 9.05 -2.70
C PHE A 63 10.56 10.54 -2.96
N VAL A 64 11.59 11.40 -2.95
CA VAL A 64 11.40 12.84 -3.15
C VAL A 64 10.87 13.14 -4.54
N LEU A 65 11.46 12.54 -5.58
CA LEU A 65 11.07 12.79 -6.96
C LEU A 65 9.67 12.24 -7.26
N THR A 66 9.42 10.96 -6.95
CA THR A 66 8.12 10.34 -7.19
C THR A 66 7.06 10.95 -6.28
N GLY A 67 7.35 11.20 -5.01
CA GLY A 67 6.43 11.85 -4.07
C GLY A 67 6.05 13.26 -4.54
N TRP A 68 6.98 14.02 -5.11
CA TRP A 68 6.68 15.33 -5.69
C TRP A 68 5.64 15.23 -6.81
N PHE A 69 5.87 14.38 -7.81
CA PHE A 69 4.98 14.27 -8.98
C PHE A 69 3.68 13.53 -8.71
N VAL A 70 3.70 12.51 -7.83
CA VAL A 70 2.54 11.66 -7.57
C VAL A 70 1.66 12.22 -6.47
N VAL A 71 2.23 12.87 -5.46
CA VAL A 71 1.48 13.34 -4.28
C VAL A 71 1.39 14.86 -4.27
N VAL A 72 2.52 15.56 -4.30
CA VAL A 72 2.54 17.02 -4.05
C VAL A 72 1.90 17.80 -5.19
N VAL A 73 2.27 17.52 -6.45
CA VAL A 73 1.73 18.24 -7.62
C VAL A 73 0.21 18.08 -7.73
N PRO A 74 -0.37 16.85 -7.67
CA PRO A 74 -1.83 16.69 -7.77
C PRO A 74 -2.58 17.32 -6.59
N LEU A 75 -2.13 17.08 -5.34
CA LEU A 75 -2.82 17.63 -4.15
C LEU A 75 -2.72 19.16 -4.05
N ARG A 76 -1.71 19.78 -4.68
CA ARG A 76 -1.64 21.25 -4.82
C ARG A 76 -2.54 21.79 -5.93
N ALA A 77 -2.75 21.01 -6.99
CA ALA A 77 -3.63 21.40 -8.08
C ALA A 77 -5.09 21.37 -7.64
N ASP A 78 -5.50 20.29 -6.98
CA ASP A 78 -6.81 20.15 -6.35
C ASP A 78 -6.72 19.21 -5.14
N ILE A 79 -6.83 19.78 -3.94
CA ILE A 79 -6.75 19.03 -2.67
C ILE A 79 -7.93 18.07 -2.49
N LEU A 80 -9.02 18.24 -3.22
CA LEU A 80 -10.22 17.41 -3.13
C LEU A 80 -10.27 16.33 -4.23
N ASP A 81 -9.28 16.28 -5.13
CA ASP A 81 -9.17 15.25 -6.17
C ASP A 81 -8.62 13.91 -5.62
N ASN A 82 -9.37 13.31 -4.70
CA ASN A 82 -9.01 12.07 -4.03
C ASN A 82 -10.24 11.32 -3.50
N ASP A 83 -10.05 10.05 -3.13
CA ASP A 83 -11.16 9.16 -2.76
C ASP A 83 -11.78 9.52 -1.41
N LEU A 84 -11.03 10.15 -0.51
CA LEU A 84 -11.54 10.59 0.79
C LEU A 84 -12.62 11.67 0.64
N THR A 85 -12.59 12.47 -0.43
CA THR A 85 -13.65 13.45 -0.72
C THR A 85 -15.02 12.79 -0.81
N PHE A 86 -15.12 11.61 -1.44
CA PHE A 86 -16.38 10.86 -1.52
C PHE A 86 -16.80 10.30 -0.16
N VAL A 87 -15.84 9.89 0.67
CA VAL A 87 -16.09 9.43 2.05
C VAL A 87 -16.57 10.58 2.93
N TYR A 88 -15.99 11.77 2.77
CA TYR A 88 -16.43 13.00 3.42
C TYR A 88 -17.86 13.36 3.01
N ILE A 89 -18.17 13.30 1.71
CA ILE A 89 -19.54 13.51 1.21
C ILE A 89 -20.50 12.53 1.87
N GLY A 90 -20.18 11.23 1.89
CA GLY A 90 -21.00 10.21 2.57
C GLY A 90 -21.22 10.52 4.05
N ALA A 91 -20.17 10.94 4.77
CA ALA A 91 -20.29 11.35 6.17
C ALA A 91 -21.19 12.58 6.36
N ARG A 92 -21.12 13.58 5.47
CA ARG A 92 -22.01 14.75 5.49
C ARG A 92 -23.46 14.39 5.19
N ILE A 93 -23.71 13.52 4.21
CA ILE A 93 -25.06 13.01 3.92
C ILE A 93 -25.64 12.33 5.16
N GLY A 94 -24.85 11.45 5.80
CA GLY A 94 -25.27 10.75 7.01
C GLY A 94 -25.66 11.70 8.16
N LEU A 95 -24.94 12.82 8.31
CA LEU A 95 -25.22 13.84 9.33
C LEU A 95 -26.44 14.72 9.00
N GLU A 96 -26.52 15.20 7.76
CA GLU A 96 -27.48 16.24 7.36
C GLU A 96 -28.82 15.66 6.92
N HIS A 97 -28.80 14.49 6.27
CA HIS A 97 -29.96 13.87 5.65
C HIS A 97 -30.30 12.52 6.29
N GLY A 98 -29.45 12.01 7.18
CA GLY A 98 -29.61 10.73 7.86
C GLY A 98 -28.87 9.58 7.16
N TRP A 99 -28.44 8.60 7.95
CA TRP A 99 -27.65 7.46 7.48
C TRP A 99 -28.37 6.56 6.48
N SER A 100 -29.71 6.60 6.42
CA SER A 100 -30.50 5.89 5.41
C SER A 100 -30.28 6.41 3.99
N HIS A 101 -29.81 7.65 3.84
CA HIS A 101 -29.56 8.28 2.55
C HIS A 101 -28.09 8.23 2.11
N LEU A 102 -27.23 7.54 2.87
CA LEU A 102 -25.78 7.46 2.63
C LEU A 102 -25.41 7.11 1.17
N TYR A 103 -26.21 6.27 0.52
CA TYR A 103 -26.00 5.80 -0.85
C TYR A 103 -26.87 6.51 -1.90
N SER A 104 -27.52 7.62 -1.53
CA SER A 104 -28.32 8.43 -2.46
C SER A 104 -27.41 9.14 -3.47
N LEU A 105 -27.46 8.69 -4.73
CA LEU A 105 -26.63 9.24 -5.80
C LEU A 105 -26.93 10.72 -6.09
N SER A 106 -28.19 11.14 -5.96
CA SER A 106 -28.59 12.54 -6.14
C SER A 106 -27.96 13.46 -5.10
N LEU A 107 -27.91 13.04 -3.84
CA LEU A 107 -27.27 13.81 -2.77
C LEU A 107 -25.74 13.82 -2.91
N GLN A 108 -25.15 12.69 -3.31
CA GLN A 108 -23.71 12.63 -3.61
C GLN A 108 -23.35 13.63 -4.71
N HIS A 109 -24.10 13.64 -5.81
CA HIS A 109 -23.88 14.58 -6.91
C HIS A 109 -24.07 16.04 -6.45
N GLN A 110 -25.14 16.35 -5.70
CA GLN A 110 -25.41 17.70 -5.22
C GLN A 110 -24.27 18.23 -4.34
N LEU A 111 -23.81 17.45 -3.36
CA LEU A 111 -22.71 17.86 -2.48
C LEU A 111 -21.36 17.88 -3.20
N PHE A 112 -21.13 16.98 -4.15
CA PHE A 112 -19.93 17.01 -4.98
C PHE A 112 -19.86 18.30 -5.81
N ALA A 113 -20.95 18.67 -6.49
CA ALA A 113 -21.02 19.89 -7.30
C ALA A 113 -20.82 21.15 -6.45
N GLN A 114 -21.23 21.13 -5.17
CA GLN A 114 -20.96 22.22 -4.23
C GLN A 114 -19.48 22.29 -3.80
N LEU A 115 -18.85 21.14 -3.56
CA LEU A 115 -17.46 21.07 -3.09
C LEU A 115 -16.44 21.26 -4.22
N ARG A 116 -16.73 20.77 -5.43
CA ARG A 116 -15.86 20.79 -6.60
C ARG A 116 -16.64 21.27 -7.84
N PRO A 117 -17.05 22.55 -7.90
CA PRO A 117 -17.88 23.07 -9.00
C PRO A 117 -17.17 23.06 -10.37
N HIS A 118 -15.84 22.94 -10.38
CA HIS A 118 -15.03 22.88 -11.59
C HIS A 118 -14.85 21.46 -12.12
N ALA A 119 -15.19 20.44 -11.32
CA ALA A 119 -15.06 19.03 -11.68
C ALA A 119 -16.40 18.48 -12.17
N VAL A 120 -16.34 17.54 -13.10
CA VAL A 120 -17.52 16.83 -13.59
C VAL A 120 -17.73 15.60 -12.71
N PHE A 121 -18.92 15.47 -12.12
CA PHE A 121 -19.30 14.28 -11.38
C PHE A 121 -19.42 13.08 -12.33
N ASN A 122 -18.40 12.22 -12.32
CA ASN A 122 -18.29 11.11 -13.27
C ASN A 122 -18.62 9.75 -12.62
N ASP A 123 -18.76 8.72 -13.45
CA ASP A 123 -19.10 7.35 -13.04
C ASP A 123 -18.05 6.66 -12.13
N ASP A 124 -16.87 7.25 -11.99
CA ASP A 124 -15.77 6.78 -11.12
C ASP A 124 -15.79 7.41 -9.71
N GLU A 125 -16.71 8.35 -9.45
CA GLU A 125 -16.69 9.26 -8.30
C GLU A 125 -17.78 8.95 -7.27
N TRP A 126 -18.16 7.68 -7.13
CA TRP A 126 -19.28 7.27 -6.27
C TRP A 126 -18.82 6.76 -4.91
N PHE A 127 -19.52 7.18 -3.85
CA PHE A 127 -19.33 6.58 -2.54
C PHE A 127 -19.98 5.19 -2.50
N VAL A 128 -19.14 4.16 -2.60
CA VAL A 128 -19.51 2.73 -2.49
C VAL A 128 -19.01 2.06 -1.22
N SER A 129 -18.21 2.79 -0.43
CA SER A 129 -17.52 2.23 0.74
C SER A 129 -18.50 1.84 1.86
N PRO A 130 -18.12 0.90 2.74
CA PRO A 130 -18.93 0.54 3.90
C PRO A 130 -19.16 1.73 4.85
N PRO A 131 -20.30 1.79 5.55
CA PRO A 131 -20.61 2.89 6.48
C PRO A 131 -19.53 3.16 7.56
N PRO A 132 -18.82 2.14 8.11
CA PRO A 132 -17.76 2.36 9.09
C PRO A 132 -16.62 3.27 8.59
N PHE A 133 -16.37 3.34 7.28
CA PHE A 133 -15.37 4.27 6.76
C PHE A 133 -15.88 5.72 6.85
N ALA A 134 -17.15 5.97 6.55
CA ALA A 134 -17.76 7.28 6.76
C ALA A 134 -17.79 7.68 8.25
N TRP A 135 -18.05 6.72 9.15
CA TRP A 135 -18.00 6.97 10.61
C TRP A 135 -16.61 7.36 11.09
N LEU A 136 -15.57 6.76 10.50
CA LEU A 136 -14.18 7.06 10.81
C LEU A 136 -13.77 8.48 10.36
N VAL A 137 -14.30 8.94 9.23
CA VAL A 137 -14.07 10.31 8.70
C VAL A 137 -14.96 11.34 9.38
N LEU A 138 -16.06 10.93 10.00
CA LEU A 138 -17.02 11.80 10.68
C LEU A 138 -16.40 12.87 11.60
N PRO A 139 -15.49 12.55 12.56
CA PRO A 139 -14.88 13.57 13.42
C PRO A 139 -14.03 14.57 12.63
N LEU A 140 -13.48 14.15 11.48
CA LEU A 140 -12.69 15.03 10.61
C LEU A 140 -13.57 16.01 9.83
N SER A 141 -14.87 15.73 9.72
CA SER A 141 -15.81 16.60 8.99
C SER A 141 -15.95 17.99 9.61
N GLY A 142 -15.60 18.16 10.89
CA GLY A 142 -15.57 19.46 11.57
C GLY A 142 -14.51 20.43 11.04
N PHE A 143 -13.46 19.94 10.36
CA PHE A 143 -12.40 20.77 9.78
C PHE A 143 -12.69 21.25 8.35
N GLY A 144 -13.87 20.93 7.80
CA GLY A 144 -14.17 21.09 6.37
C GLY A 144 -13.45 20.05 5.50
N ALA A 145 -13.78 20.04 4.19
CA ALA A 145 -13.32 18.97 3.28
C ALA A 145 -11.79 18.93 3.15
N ALA A 146 -11.14 20.06 2.88
CA ALA A 146 -9.68 20.11 2.77
C ALA A 146 -8.97 19.79 4.10
N GLY A 147 -9.51 20.29 5.22
CA GLY A 147 -9.00 19.99 6.56
C GLY A 147 -9.07 18.50 6.89
N ALA A 148 -10.16 17.83 6.49
CA ALA A 148 -10.30 16.39 6.63
C ALA A 148 -9.24 15.61 5.83
N VAL A 149 -8.93 16.04 4.60
CA VAL A 149 -7.86 15.44 3.78
C VAL A 149 -6.50 15.59 4.47
N TYR A 150 -6.13 16.79 4.94
CA TYR A 150 -4.85 16.98 5.65
C TYR A 150 -4.75 16.14 6.92
N ALA A 151 -5.82 16.11 7.72
CA ALA A 151 -5.88 15.28 8.92
C ALA A 151 -5.72 13.79 8.59
N TRP A 152 -6.37 13.33 7.51
CA TRP A 152 -6.26 11.95 7.06
C TRP A 152 -4.87 11.57 6.56
N LEU A 153 -4.20 12.46 5.83
CA LEU A 153 -2.81 12.26 5.40
C LEU A 153 -1.88 12.15 6.62
N ALA A 154 -2.07 12.99 7.63
CA ALA A 154 -1.32 12.91 8.88
C ALA A 154 -1.57 11.58 9.60
N ILE A 155 -2.84 11.14 9.69
CA ILE A 155 -3.20 9.82 10.26
C ILE A 155 -2.54 8.70 9.47
N SER A 156 -2.51 8.78 8.14
CA SER A 156 -1.93 7.76 7.26
C SER A 156 -0.40 7.63 7.45
N LEU A 157 0.30 8.76 7.54
CA LEU A 157 1.75 8.78 7.83
C LEU A 157 2.05 8.29 9.26
N ALA A 158 1.24 8.70 10.24
CA ALA A 158 1.35 8.20 11.61
C ALA A 158 1.11 6.69 11.68
N ALA A 159 0.12 6.18 10.95
CA ALA A 159 -0.18 4.75 10.86
C ALA A 159 1.00 3.97 10.26
N LEU A 160 1.63 4.48 9.19
CA LEU A 160 2.86 3.89 8.65
C LEU A 160 3.98 3.86 9.70
N GLY A 161 4.18 4.96 10.44
CA GLY A 161 5.14 5.02 11.54
C GLY A 161 4.84 4.01 12.65
N VAL A 162 3.59 3.89 13.07
CA VAL A 162 3.14 2.90 14.06
C VAL A 162 3.37 1.48 13.55
N ALA A 163 2.99 1.17 12.31
CA ALA A 163 3.25 -0.13 11.70
C ALA A 163 4.75 -0.46 11.69
N TRP A 164 5.58 0.51 11.33
CA TRP A 164 7.03 0.36 11.33
C TRP A 164 7.58 0.11 12.75
N LEU A 165 7.16 0.87 13.76
CA LEU A 165 7.55 0.66 15.17
C LEU A 165 7.11 -0.71 15.72
N LEU A 166 5.94 -1.18 15.30
CA LEU A 166 5.43 -2.51 15.64
C LEU A 166 6.15 -3.62 14.86
N CYS A 167 6.77 -3.36 13.72
CA CYS A 167 7.60 -4.35 13.03
C CYS A 167 9.06 -4.34 13.53
N PHE A 168 9.58 -3.17 13.86
CA PHE A 168 10.96 -2.89 14.24
C PHE A 168 10.98 -2.11 15.57
N PRO A 169 10.84 -2.80 16.72
CA PRO A 169 10.81 -2.10 18.01
C PRO A 169 12.16 -1.43 18.26
N LEU A 170 12.14 -0.13 18.55
CA LEU A 170 13.34 0.69 18.79
C LEU A 170 14.11 0.31 20.07
N SER A 171 13.48 -0.44 20.98
CA SER A 171 14.13 -0.86 22.22
C SER A 171 14.97 -2.12 21.98
N PRO A 172 16.29 -2.08 22.27
CA PRO A 172 17.01 -3.29 22.58
C PRO A 172 16.45 -3.78 23.92
N HIS A 173 15.47 -4.67 23.91
CA HIS A 173 15.23 -5.44 25.13
C HIS A 173 16.55 -6.17 25.41
N PRO A 174 17.21 -5.93 26.56
CA PRO A 174 18.36 -6.73 26.94
C PRO A 174 17.92 -8.19 26.87
N CYS A 175 18.78 -9.02 26.29
CA CYS A 175 18.55 -10.45 26.22
C CYS A 175 18.26 -10.93 27.65
N GLY A 176 16.99 -11.12 27.96
CA GLY A 176 16.58 -11.75 29.19
C GLY A 176 16.98 -13.20 29.06
N THR A 177 18.17 -13.54 29.53
CA THR A 177 18.56 -14.89 29.93
C THR A 177 17.62 -15.31 31.06
N SER A 178 16.39 -15.68 30.72
CA SER A 178 15.52 -16.43 31.62
C SER A 178 15.69 -17.90 31.24
N PRO A 179 16.39 -18.73 32.05
CA PRO A 179 16.66 -20.13 31.71
C PRO A 179 15.45 -21.06 31.81
N LEU A 180 14.24 -20.54 32.11
CA LEU A 180 13.10 -21.37 32.51
C LEU A 180 11.82 -20.98 31.77
N ARG A 181 11.83 -21.08 30.44
CA ARG A 181 10.58 -21.24 29.67
C ARG A 181 10.83 -22.07 28.41
N THR A 182 10.99 -23.38 28.62
CA THR A 182 10.88 -24.41 27.57
C THR A 182 9.42 -24.58 27.17
N ARG A 183 8.86 -23.57 26.50
CA ARG A 183 7.76 -23.80 25.56
C ARG A 183 8.33 -23.55 24.18
N PRO A 184 8.16 -24.46 23.20
CA PRO A 184 8.51 -24.17 21.83
C PRO A 184 7.51 -23.11 21.35
N ALA A 185 7.84 -21.85 21.59
CA ALA A 185 7.13 -20.75 21.00
C ALA A 185 7.29 -20.94 19.49
N ARG A 186 6.19 -21.28 18.84
CA ARG A 186 6.06 -21.35 17.39
C ARG A 186 6.18 -19.92 16.85
N HIS A 187 7.37 -19.32 16.99
CA HIS A 187 7.74 -18.06 16.38
C HIS A 187 7.91 -18.32 14.89
N LEU A 188 6.80 -18.45 14.17
CA LEU A 188 6.84 -18.65 12.73
C LEU A 188 7.41 -17.42 12.00
N ILE A 189 7.47 -16.27 12.67
CA ILE A 189 8.04 -15.03 12.17
C ILE A 189 8.65 -14.31 13.38
N ALA A 190 9.96 -14.45 13.61
CA ALA A 190 10.65 -13.58 14.56
C ALA A 190 10.55 -12.13 14.05
N PRO A 191 10.40 -11.11 14.92
CA PRO A 191 10.51 -9.72 14.48
C PRO A 191 11.79 -9.55 13.69
N LEU A 192 11.70 -8.86 12.54
CA LEU A 192 12.83 -8.61 11.65
C LEU A 192 13.86 -7.76 12.40
N ARG A 193 14.72 -8.42 13.19
CA ARG A 193 15.79 -7.79 13.96
C ARG A 193 16.93 -7.45 12.99
N GLY A 194 16.74 -6.41 12.19
CA GLY A 194 17.81 -5.80 11.42
C GLY A 194 18.65 -4.88 12.30
N GLU A 195 19.96 -4.83 12.05
CA GLU A 195 20.83 -3.72 12.50
C GLU A 195 20.08 -2.40 12.20
N GLY A 196 19.96 -1.47 13.16
CA GLY A 196 19.00 -0.35 13.09
C GLY A 196 18.98 0.46 11.78
N ALA A 197 20.10 0.50 11.05
CA ALA A 197 20.19 1.09 9.72
C ALA A 197 19.31 0.39 8.65
N PHE A 198 19.21 -0.95 8.67
CA PHE A 198 18.39 -1.69 7.73
C PHE A 198 16.88 -1.48 7.96
N ALA A 199 16.45 -1.28 9.20
CA ALA A 199 15.04 -0.97 9.51
C ALA A 199 14.61 0.35 8.86
N TRP A 200 15.48 1.37 8.88
CA TRP A 200 15.23 2.64 8.20
C TRP A 200 15.22 2.50 6.67
N LEU A 201 16.05 1.62 6.10
CA LEU A 201 16.00 1.33 4.66
C LEU A 201 14.65 0.71 4.25
N TRP A 202 14.04 -0.14 5.09
CA TRP A 202 12.70 -0.66 4.82
C TRP A 202 11.63 0.43 4.86
N LEU A 203 11.71 1.36 5.82
CA LEU A 203 10.77 2.49 5.86
C LEU A 203 10.94 3.39 4.64
N LEU A 204 12.18 3.71 4.28
CA LEU A 204 12.48 4.54 3.13
C LEU A 204 12.06 3.85 1.83
N GLY A 205 12.25 2.53 1.74
CA GLY A 205 11.75 1.71 0.65
C GLY A 205 10.23 1.74 0.54
N ALA A 206 9.51 1.64 1.65
CA ALA A 206 8.05 1.76 1.68
C ALA A 206 7.59 3.16 1.24
N LEU A 207 8.26 4.22 1.69
CA LEU A 207 7.97 5.60 1.27
C LEU A 207 8.27 5.84 -0.21
N ALA A 208 9.33 5.24 -0.74
CA ALA A 208 9.67 5.31 -2.16
C ALA A 208 8.78 4.45 -3.06
N TRP A 209 7.98 3.55 -2.47
CA TRP A 209 7.17 2.61 -3.25
C TRP A 209 5.93 3.30 -3.83
N TYR A 210 5.80 3.25 -5.16
CA TYR A 210 4.74 3.94 -5.89
C TYR A 210 3.31 3.68 -5.34
N PRO A 211 2.89 2.43 -5.02
CA PRO A 211 1.56 2.18 -4.46
C PRO A 211 1.29 2.92 -3.13
N VAL A 212 2.30 3.09 -2.27
CA VAL A 212 2.16 3.86 -1.03
C VAL A 212 1.93 5.33 -1.34
N LEU A 213 2.74 5.89 -2.25
CA LEU A 213 2.59 7.28 -2.70
C LEU A 213 1.25 7.53 -3.39
N TYR A 214 0.83 6.61 -4.26
CA TYR A 214 -0.45 6.71 -4.95
C TYR A 214 -1.63 6.57 -3.98
N GLY A 215 -1.54 5.67 -3.00
CA GLY A 215 -2.51 5.56 -1.92
C GLY A 215 -2.61 6.84 -1.07
N LEU A 216 -1.48 7.53 -0.82
CA LEU A 216 -1.47 8.84 -0.17
C LEU A 216 -2.12 9.91 -1.05
N ARG A 217 -1.84 9.95 -2.35
CA ARG A 217 -2.52 10.87 -3.29
C ARG A 217 -4.04 10.69 -3.23
N LEU A 218 -4.51 9.44 -3.23
CA LEU A 218 -5.93 9.11 -3.18
C LEU A 218 -6.52 9.15 -1.75
N ALA A 219 -5.71 9.43 -0.72
CA ALA A 219 -6.13 9.41 0.68
C ALA A 219 -6.82 8.09 1.10
N GLN A 220 -6.28 6.96 0.64
CA GLN A 220 -6.78 5.62 0.93
C GLN A 220 -6.50 5.16 2.38
N PRO A 221 -7.31 4.24 2.96
CA PRO A 221 -7.12 3.72 4.31
C PRO A 221 -6.04 2.62 4.41
N ASP A 222 -5.27 2.36 3.35
CA ASP A 222 -4.36 1.21 3.27
C ASP A 222 -3.27 1.23 4.35
N LEU A 223 -2.71 2.41 4.65
CA LEU A 223 -1.68 2.57 5.70
C LEU A 223 -2.26 2.39 7.11
N LEU A 224 -3.52 2.77 7.32
CA LEU A 224 -4.23 2.48 8.56
C LEU A 224 -4.44 0.97 8.72
N ILE A 225 -4.85 0.28 7.65
CA ILE A 225 -5.02 -1.18 7.65
C ILE A 225 -3.68 -1.88 7.91
N LEU A 226 -2.58 -1.40 7.34
CA LEU A 226 -1.24 -1.90 7.62
C LEU A 226 -0.91 -1.80 9.12
N ALA A 227 -1.23 -0.68 9.77
CA ALA A 227 -1.05 -0.52 11.22
C ALA A 227 -1.93 -1.48 12.03
N LEU A 228 -3.19 -1.68 11.63
CA LEU A 228 -4.08 -2.66 12.26
C LEU A 228 -3.54 -4.09 12.15
N VAL A 229 -3.01 -4.46 10.98
CA VAL A 229 -2.39 -5.77 10.75
C VAL A 229 -1.14 -5.95 11.62
N ALA A 230 -0.27 -4.94 11.68
CA ALA A 230 0.92 -4.97 12.53
C ALA A 230 0.55 -5.07 14.03
N ALA A 231 -0.46 -4.33 14.48
CA ALA A 231 -0.97 -4.38 15.85
C ALA A 231 -1.58 -5.75 16.18
N ALA A 232 -2.38 -6.29 15.28
CA ALA A 232 -2.96 -7.62 15.44
C ALA A 232 -1.90 -8.72 15.47
N TRP A 233 -0.86 -8.61 14.65
CA TRP A 233 0.27 -9.53 14.70
C TRP A 233 0.95 -9.48 16.08
N ARG A 234 1.24 -8.28 16.61
CA ARG A 234 1.79 -8.14 17.97
C ARG A 234 0.88 -8.67 19.07
N LEU A 235 -0.43 -8.50 18.96
CA LEU A 235 -1.41 -9.06 19.90
C LEU A 235 -1.46 -10.60 19.80
N ALA A 236 -1.34 -11.16 18.60
CA ALA A 236 -1.27 -12.59 18.40
C ALA A 236 0.01 -13.19 19.01
N ASP A 237 1.15 -12.51 18.83
CA ASP A 237 2.43 -12.89 19.45
C ASP A 237 2.39 -12.77 20.98
N ALA A 238 1.62 -11.81 21.52
CA ALA A 238 1.38 -11.66 22.95
C ALA A 238 0.34 -12.64 23.54
N GLU A 239 0.01 -13.72 22.81
CA GLU A 239 -0.98 -14.73 23.19
C GLU A 239 -2.39 -14.17 23.46
N LYS A 240 -2.75 -13.05 22.82
CA LYS A 240 -4.09 -12.41 22.89
C LYS A 240 -4.86 -12.56 21.58
N PRO A 241 -5.20 -13.79 21.13
CA PRO A 241 -5.72 -14.04 19.79
C PRO A 241 -7.09 -13.41 19.53
N TYR A 242 -7.97 -13.32 20.53
CA TYR A 242 -9.29 -12.70 20.35
C TYR A 242 -9.18 -11.18 20.12
N LEU A 243 -8.29 -10.50 20.83
CA LEU A 243 -8.02 -9.07 20.63
C LEU A 243 -7.34 -8.83 19.28
N ALA A 244 -6.40 -9.70 18.88
CA ALA A 244 -5.81 -9.65 17.55
C ALA A 244 -6.89 -9.74 16.46
N GLY A 245 -7.82 -10.68 16.60
CA GLY A 245 -8.98 -10.81 15.71
C GLY A 245 -9.85 -9.55 15.72
N ALA A 246 -10.19 -9.04 16.90
CA ALA A 246 -11.03 -7.85 17.04
C ALA A 246 -10.44 -6.62 16.31
N VAL A 247 -9.13 -6.38 16.48
CA VAL A 247 -8.38 -5.31 15.80
C VAL A 247 -8.35 -5.55 14.29
N LEU A 248 -8.12 -6.79 13.82
CA LEU A 248 -8.20 -7.10 12.39
C LEU A 248 -9.60 -6.84 11.83
N GLY A 249 -10.68 -7.11 12.57
CA GLY A 249 -12.02 -6.88 12.05
C GLY A 249 -12.35 -5.41 11.79
N LEU A 250 -11.59 -4.46 12.36
CA LEU A 250 -11.70 -3.04 11.99
C LEU A 250 -11.25 -2.76 10.55
N SER A 251 -10.45 -3.65 9.94
CA SER A 251 -10.02 -3.50 8.54
C SER A 251 -11.13 -3.80 7.51
N VAL A 252 -12.33 -4.17 7.96
CA VAL A 252 -13.54 -4.30 7.11
C VAL A 252 -13.97 -2.95 6.51
N ILE A 253 -13.41 -1.82 6.94
CA ILE A 253 -13.50 -0.54 6.20
C ILE A 253 -13.06 -0.66 4.73
N LYS A 254 -12.21 -1.64 4.41
CA LYS A 254 -11.83 -2.04 3.04
C LYS A 254 -11.97 -3.56 2.91
N PRO A 255 -13.21 -4.07 2.74
CA PRO A 255 -13.52 -5.49 2.88
C PRO A 255 -12.79 -6.37 1.86
N GLN A 256 -12.40 -5.80 0.72
CA GLN A 256 -11.65 -6.50 -0.33
C GLN A 256 -10.32 -7.06 0.19
N LEU A 257 -9.69 -6.40 1.16
CA LEU A 257 -8.41 -6.85 1.74
C LEU A 257 -8.58 -7.95 2.79
N THR A 258 -9.79 -8.13 3.31
CA THR A 258 -10.08 -9.05 4.44
C THR A 258 -10.98 -10.22 4.07
N LEU A 259 -11.52 -10.24 2.85
CA LEU A 259 -12.49 -11.23 2.40
C LEU A 259 -12.01 -12.68 2.60
N PHE A 260 -10.73 -12.95 2.30
CA PHE A 260 -10.12 -14.28 2.43
C PHE A 260 -9.43 -14.51 3.77
N LEU A 261 -9.32 -13.48 4.62
CA LEU A 261 -8.67 -13.56 5.91
C LEU A 261 -9.25 -14.65 6.84
N PRO A 262 -10.58 -14.79 7.02
CA PRO A 262 -11.13 -15.85 7.88
C PRO A 262 -10.75 -17.25 7.38
N LEU A 263 -10.77 -17.47 6.06
CA LEU A 263 -10.43 -18.78 5.46
C LEU A 263 -8.96 -19.13 5.72
N VAL A 264 -8.05 -18.17 5.55
CA VAL A 264 -6.62 -18.35 5.82
C VAL A 264 -6.37 -18.59 7.31
N LEU A 265 -7.07 -17.89 8.20
CA LEU A 265 -6.94 -18.07 9.65
C LEU A 265 -7.46 -19.44 10.11
N LEU A 266 -8.56 -19.91 9.55
CA LEU A 266 -9.10 -21.24 9.84
C LEU A 266 -8.18 -22.35 9.30
N ALA A 267 -7.71 -22.22 8.05
CA ALA A 267 -6.78 -23.18 7.44
C ALA A 267 -5.43 -23.26 8.19
N SER A 268 -4.99 -22.15 8.79
CA SER A 268 -3.79 -22.11 9.63
C SER A 268 -4.02 -22.53 11.09
N GLY A 269 -5.23 -22.99 11.45
CA GLY A 269 -5.58 -23.43 12.81
C GLY A 269 -5.74 -22.28 13.82
N ARG A 270 -5.73 -21.02 13.37
CA ARG A 270 -5.83 -19.81 14.20
C ARG A 270 -7.28 -19.38 14.43
N TRP A 271 -8.16 -20.34 14.74
CA TRP A 271 -9.61 -20.12 14.85
C TRP A 271 -10.00 -19.03 15.86
N ARG A 272 -9.24 -18.85 16.95
CA ARG A 272 -9.50 -17.80 17.96
C ARG A 272 -9.38 -16.39 17.38
N ILE A 273 -8.43 -16.18 16.47
CA ILE A 273 -8.30 -14.90 15.74
C ILE A 273 -9.46 -14.74 14.77
N ALA A 274 -9.83 -15.82 14.05
CA ALA A 274 -10.97 -15.79 13.13
C ALA A 274 -12.28 -15.45 13.86
N VAL A 275 -12.51 -15.98 15.06
CA VAL A 275 -13.68 -15.64 15.89
C VAL A 275 -13.65 -14.17 16.29
N GLY A 276 -12.53 -13.65 16.80
CA GLY A 276 -12.41 -12.24 17.16
C GLY A 276 -12.70 -11.30 15.98
N TRP A 277 -12.18 -11.66 14.80
CA TRP A 277 -12.44 -10.93 13.55
C TRP A 277 -13.91 -11.02 13.14
N ALA A 278 -14.50 -12.21 13.16
CA ALA A 278 -15.89 -12.42 12.76
C ALA A 278 -16.87 -11.67 13.67
N VAL A 279 -16.60 -11.62 14.98
CA VAL A 279 -17.41 -10.86 15.94
C VAL A 279 -17.33 -9.37 15.66
N SER A 280 -16.14 -8.77 15.54
CA SER A 280 -16.04 -7.33 15.31
C SER A 280 -16.53 -6.92 13.91
N ALA A 281 -16.21 -7.70 12.87
CA ALA A 281 -16.74 -7.50 11.52
C ALA A 281 -18.28 -7.64 11.49
N GLY A 282 -18.82 -8.66 12.16
CA GLY A 282 -20.25 -8.90 12.25
C GLY A 282 -20.99 -7.79 12.99
N LEU A 283 -20.42 -7.27 14.09
CA LEU A 283 -20.96 -6.12 14.81
C LEU A 283 -20.97 -4.86 13.93
N LEU A 284 -19.88 -4.58 13.20
CA LEU A 284 -19.84 -3.45 12.28
C LEU A 284 -20.84 -3.60 11.13
N ALA A 285 -20.98 -4.80 10.58
CA ALA A 285 -21.94 -5.09 9.52
C ALA A 285 -23.39 -4.96 10.02
N ALA A 286 -23.70 -5.47 11.21
CA ALA A 286 -25.02 -5.34 11.83
C ALA A 286 -25.37 -3.88 12.14
N ALA A 287 -24.42 -3.13 12.71
CA ALA A 287 -24.58 -1.69 12.94
C ALA A 287 -24.80 -0.94 11.62
N SER A 288 -24.05 -1.31 10.57
CA SER A 288 -24.19 -0.71 9.24
C SER A 288 -25.58 -0.95 8.68
N ALA A 289 -26.06 -2.19 8.69
CA ALA A 289 -27.38 -2.56 8.19
C ALA A 289 -28.51 -1.90 8.99
N ALA A 290 -28.38 -1.83 10.32
CA ALA A 290 -29.35 -1.16 11.18
C ALA A 290 -29.42 0.35 10.92
N LEU A 291 -28.27 1.00 10.69
CA LEU A 291 -28.20 2.45 10.48
C LEU A 291 -28.67 2.89 9.09
N ILE A 292 -28.30 2.16 8.03
CA ILE A 292 -28.74 2.51 6.67
C ILE A 292 -30.18 2.06 6.39
N GLY A 293 -30.66 1.02 7.11
CA GLY A 293 -32.00 0.48 6.98
C GLY A 293 -32.31 -0.09 5.59
N GLY A 294 -33.60 -0.38 5.35
CA GLY A 294 -34.06 -0.94 4.07
C GLY A 294 -33.87 0.02 2.89
N GLN A 295 -34.09 1.33 3.11
CA GLN A 295 -33.91 2.35 2.08
C GLN A 295 -32.45 2.42 1.61
N GLY A 296 -31.51 2.61 2.53
CA GLY A 296 -30.09 2.71 2.19
C GLY A 296 -29.54 1.42 1.58
N LEU A 297 -30.04 0.26 1.99
CA LEU A 297 -29.68 -1.01 1.35
C LEU A 297 -30.20 -1.08 -0.10
N SER A 298 -31.42 -0.59 -0.34
CA SER A 298 -31.99 -0.54 -1.70
C SER A 298 -31.22 0.42 -2.61
N ASP A 299 -30.85 1.59 -2.09
CA ASP A 299 -30.03 2.58 -2.79
C ASP A 299 -28.63 2.03 -3.09
N TYR A 300 -28.02 1.32 -2.13
CA TYR A 300 -26.73 0.65 -2.33
C TYR A 300 -26.79 -0.39 -3.46
N VAL A 301 -27.81 -1.24 -3.48
CA VAL A 301 -28.00 -2.24 -4.54
C VAL A 301 -28.22 -1.57 -5.90
N ASN A 302 -29.00 -0.49 -5.95
CA ASN A 302 -29.20 0.29 -7.19
C ASN A 302 -27.91 0.93 -7.67
N LEU A 303 -27.09 1.45 -6.76
CA LEU A 303 -25.80 2.07 -7.06
C LEU A 303 -24.80 1.02 -7.58
N LEU A 304 -24.71 -0.16 -6.95
CA LEU A 304 -23.89 -1.27 -7.46
C LEU A 304 -24.34 -1.77 -8.84
N ASN A 305 -25.66 -1.81 -9.08
CA ASN A 305 -26.23 -2.17 -10.38
C ASN A 305 -25.92 -1.14 -11.46
N GLN A 306 -25.71 0.12 -11.13
CA GLN A 306 -25.21 1.11 -12.07
C GLN A 306 -23.70 0.95 -12.25
N ALA A 307 -22.96 0.72 -11.15
CA ALA A 307 -21.50 0.72 -11.13
C ALA A 307 -20.91 -0.41 -11.99
N ARG A 308 -21.61 -1.54 -12.09
CA ARG A 308 -21.22 -2.67 -12.96
C ARG A 308 -21.22 -2.34 -14.45
N HIS A 309 -21.96 -1.32 -14.89
CA HIS A 309 -22.02 -0.95 -16.30
C HIS A 309 -20.88 0.01 -16.69
N VAL A 310 -20.25 0.65 -15.71
CA VAL A 310 -19.06 1.48 -15.90
C VAL A 310 -17.90 0.60 -16.37
N THR A 311 -17.27 0.99 -17.49
CA THR A 311 -16.19 0.20 -18.12
C THR A 311 -14.95 0.13 -17.23
N ASN A 312 -14.60 1.25 -16.58
CA ASN A 312 -13.42 1.34 -15.72
C ASN A 312 -13.49 0.35 -14.54
N ASN A 313 -14.65 0.24 -13.89
CA ASN A 313 -14.90 -0.72 -12.80
C ASN A 313 -14.72 -2.19 -13.19
N ARG A 314 -14.77 -2.50 -14.50
CA ARG A 314 -14.60 -3.85 -15.00
C ARG A 314 -13.18 -4.13 -15.47
N TYR A 315 -12.38 -3.11 -15.77
CA TYR A 315 -11.11 -3.20 -16.50
C TYR A 315 -10.14 -4.26 -15.97
N PHE A 316 -10.04 -4.39 -14.64
CA PHE A 316 -9.17 -5.38 -13.96
C PHE A 316 -9.91 -6.64 -13.50
N THR A 317 -11.05 -6.96 -14.10
CA THR A 317 -11.89 -8.10 -13.72
C THR A 317 -12.23 -8.97 -14.93
N LEU A 318 -12.64 -10.21 -14.69
CA LEU A 318 -13.14 -11.09 -15.76
C LEU A 318 -14.36 -10.50 -16.49
N ALA A 319 -15.12 -9.61 -15.85
CA ALA A 319 -16.27 -8.93 -16.44
C ALA A 319 -15.89 -7.92 -17.54
N PHE A 320 -14.62 -7.53 -17.67
CA PHE A 320 -14.16 -6.75 -18.81
C PHE A 320 -14.33 -7.54 -20.12
N VAL A 321 -13.96 -8.82 -20.09
CA VAL A 321 -14.00 -9.72 -21.25
C VAL A 321 -15.37 -10.38 -21.39
N LEU A 322 -15.92 -10.86 -20.28
CA LEU A 322 -17.15 -11.68 -20.27
C LEU A 322 -18.44 -10.84 -20.26
N GLY A 323 -18.32 -9.52 -20.08
CA GLY A 323 -19.44 -8.60 -20.00
C GLY A 323 -19.99 -8.43 -18.57
N PRO A 324 -20.86 -7.42 -18.36
CA PRO A 324 -21.33 -7.05 -17.03
C PRO A 324 -22.25 -8.09 -16.39
N ASP A 325 -22.82 -9.02 -17.18
CA ASP A 325 -23.80 -10.02 -16.73
C ASP A 325 -23.21 -11.38 -16.33
N THR A 326 -21.87 -11.47 -16.33
CA THR A 326 -21.14 -12.67 -15.90
C THR A 326 -21.53 -13.08 -14.47
N PRO A 327 -21.69 -14.38 -14.14
CA PRO A 327 -22.12 -14.87 -12.82
C PRO A 327 -21.34 -14.34 -11.61
N GLY A 328 -20.08 -13.91 -11.79
CA GLY A 328 -19.29 -13.25 -10.73
C GLY A 328 -19.76 -11.84 -10.35
N TYR A 329 -20.62 -11.22 -11.16
CA TYR A 329 -21.22 -9.90 -10.96
C TYR A 329 -22.75 -9.95 -10.75
N SER A 330 -23.36 -11.15 -10.83
CA SER A 330 -24.81 -11.34 -10.72
C SER A 330 -25.17 -12.25 -9.53
N TRP A 331 -25.46 -11.64 -8.38
CA TRP A 331 -26.18 -12.27 -7.26
C TRP A 331 -27.38 -11.38 -6.86
N PRO A 332 -28.59 -11.93 -6.63
CA PRO A 332 -29.57 -12.09 -7.68
C PRO A 332 -30.67 -11.04 -7.59
N ARG A 333 -31.06 -10.53 -8.76
CA ARG A 333 -32.43 -10.08 -9.04
C ARG A 333 -33.40 -11.24 -8.76
N ARG A 334 -33.87 -11.42 -7.52
CA ARG A 334 -35.06 -12.24 -7.27
C ARG A 334 -35.73 -11.89 -5.94
N SER A 335 -36.44 -10.78 -5.97
CA SER A 335 -37.61 -10.52 -5.11
C SER A 335 -38.63 -9.70 -5.90
N ALA A 336 -39.02 -10.20 -7.08
CA ALA A 336 -40.30 -9.82 -7.66
C ALA A 336 -41.36 -10.79 -7.09
N PRO A 337 -42.43 -10.30 -6.43
CA PRO A 337 -43.48 -11.17 -5.96
C PRO A 337 -44.12 -11.88 -7.16
N LEU A 338 -44.27 -13.20 -7.02
CA LEU A 338 -45.03 -14.04 -7.93
C LEU A 338 -46.52 -13.65 -7.83
N THR A 339 -46.93 -12.62 -8.56
CA THR A 339 -48.32 -12.47 -9.00
C THR A 339 -48.38 -12.93 -10.45
N GLY A 340 -48.80 -14.17 -10.62
CA GLY A 340 -49.03 -14.75 -11.94
C GLY A 340 -50.12 -14.00 -12.71
N THR A 341 -49.95 -13.88 -14.02
CA THR A 341 -50.80 -14.54 -15.02
C THR A 341 -50.39 -14.10 -16.42
N SER A 342 -49.98 -15.10 -17.21
CA SER A 342 -50.15 -15.24 -18.66
C SER A 342 -50.48 -13.99 -19.50
N ARG A 343 -49.56 -13.61 -20.40
CA ARG A 343 -49.95 -13.44 -21.81
C ARG A 343 -48.80 -13.70 -22.79
N THR A 344 -49.05 -14.75 -23.56
CA THR A 344 -48.38 -15.27 -24.74
C THR A 344 -48.27 -14.24 -25.87
N SER A 345 -47.09 -14.21 -26.49
CA SER A 345 -46.82 -14.08 -27.94
C SER A 345 -47.84 -13.36 -28.85
N ARG A 346 -47.38 -12.26 -29.45
CA ARG A 346 -47.70 -11.81 -30.82
C ARG A 346 -46.55 -10.92 -31.30
N SER A 347 -45.64 -11.49 -32.10
CA SER A 347 -45.60 -11.44 -33.57
C SER A 347 -45.10 -10.11 -34.14
N TRP A 348 -43.84 -10.18 -34.60
CA TRP A 348 -43.29 -9.54 -35.79
C TRP A 348 -44.29 -8.85 -36.73
N LEU A 349 -44.00 -7.58 -37.07
CA LEU A 349 -43.92 -7.02 -38.43
C LEU A 349 -44.19 -5.50 -38.38
N SER A 350 -43.12 -4.69 -38.38
CA SER A 350 -42.97 -3.49 -39.24
C SER A 350 -41.68 -2.74 -38.91
N ARG A 351 -40.70 -2.86 -39.82
CA ARG A 351 -39.70 -1.84 -40.20
C ARG A 351 -40.06 -1.45 -41.65
N PRO A 352 -39.76 -0.24 -42.18
CA PRO A 352 -38.41 0.36 -42.11
C PRO A 352 -38.34 1.91 -42.12
N GLY A 353 -37.11 2.44 -41.96
CA GLY A 353 -36.75 3.85 -42.21
C GLY A 353 -35.56 4.32 -41.37
N SER A 354 -34.33 3.96 -41.76
CA SER A 354 -33.23 4.88 -42.17
C SER A 354 -32.37 5.38 -40.99
N SER A 355 -31.17 4.79 -40.78
CA SER A 355 -29.84 5.28 -41.24
C SER A 355 -29.12 6.06 -40.12
N GLY A 356 -27.91 5.75 -39.67
CA GLY A 356 -26.94 4.75 -40.07
C GLY A 356 -25.94 4.50 -38.92
N ALA A 357 -25.78 3.24 -38.55
CA ALA A 357 -24.64 2.78 -37.76
C ALA A 357 -23.50 2.46 -38.73
N LYS A 358 -22.36 3.14 -38.56
CA LYS A 358 -21.07 2.69 -39.11
C LYS A 358 -20.24 2.14 -37.97
N SER A 359 -20.20 0.81 -37.89
CA SER A 359 -19.23 0.02 -37.14
C SER A 359 -18.16 -0.48 -38.11
N CYS A 360 -16.87 -0.26 -37.82
CA CYS A 360 -15.71 -0.99 -38.35
C CYS A 360 -14.40 -0.50 -37.67
N PRO A 361 -13.28 -1.26 -37.67
CA PRO A 361 -12.90 -2.18 -36.59
C PRO A 361 -11.45 -1.97 -36.04
N LEU A 362 -11.02 -2.88 -35.16
CA LEU A 362 -9.67 -3.05 -34.59
C LEU A 362 -8.49 -2.77 -35.55
N GLY A 363 -7.40 -2.21 -35.02
CA GLY A 363 -6.05 -2.38 -35.61
C GLY A 363 -4.95 -1.42 -35.15
N SER A 364 -4.01 -1.95 -34.36
CA SER A 364 -2.55 -1.66 -34.31
C SER A 364 -1.97 -0.25 -34.09
N VAL A 365 -1.22 -0.12 -32.98
CA VAL A 365 0.23 0.17 -32.90
C VAL A 365 0.87 1.13 -33.93
N GLY A 366 1.57 2.14 -33.42
CA GLY A 366 2.77 2.70 -34.06
C GLY A 366 2.74 4.20 -34.31
N GLY A 367 3.58 4.96 -33.58
CA GLY A 367 3.81 6.36 -33.87
C GLY A 367 4.68 6.56 -35.11
N CYS A 368 4.49 7.68 -35.83
CA CYS A 368 5.56 8.55 -36.29
C CYS A 368 5.02 9.81 -36.99
N SER A 369 5.69 10.93 -36.68
CA SER A 369 6.02 12.08 -37.54
C SER A 369 4.94 12.89 -38.27
N LEU A 370 4.82 14.16 -37.83
CA LEU A 370 4.96 15.40 -38.61
C LEU A 370 4.52 15.40 -40.09
N SER A 371 3.53 16.26 -40.40
CA SER A 371 3.67 17.18 -41.53
C SER A 371 2.82 18.45 -41.33
N ARG A 372 3.48 19.61 -41.35
CA ARG A 372 2.88 20.93 -41.57
C ARG A 372 2.29 21.01 -42.98
N SER A 373 1.13 21.64 -43.12
CA SER A 373 0.77 22.38 -44.34
C SER A 373 -0.15 23.55 -44.02
N ARG A 374 0.18 24.68 -44.66
CA ARG A 374 -0.33 26.06 -44.49
C ARG A 374 -1.76 26.24 -45.03
N PRO A 375 -2.44 27.36 -44.65
CA PRO A 375 -3.80 27.66 -45.09
C PRO A 375 -3.81 28.28 -46.50
N ASN A 376 -4.87 28.00 -47.26
CA ASN A 376 -5.24 28.74 -48.47
C ASN A 376 -6.68 29.24 -48.32
N SER A 377 -6.82 30.56 -48.24
CA SER A 377 -8.02 31.27 -48.69
C SER A 377 -8.04 31.29 -50.23
N PRO A 378 -9.19 31.48 -50.91
CA PRO A 378 -9.61 32.86 -51.20
C PRO A 378 -11.14 33.12 -51.31
N GLY A 379 -11.53 34.36 -50.99
CA GLY A 379 -12.37 35.24 -51.83
C GLY A 379 -13.86 34.92 -52.06
N ARG A 380 -14.74 35.60 -51.34
CA ARG A 380 -15.48 36.79 -51.82
C ARG A 380 -16.19 37.49 -50.67
#